data_AF-A0A6M4B1N6-F1
#
_entry.id   AF-A0A6M4B1N6-F1
#
_cell.length_a   1.000
_cell.length_b   1.000
_cell.length_c   1.000
_cell.angle_alpha   90.00
_cell.angle_beta   90.00
_cell.angle_gamma   90.00
#
_symmetry.space_group_name_H-M   'P 1'
#
loop_
_entity.id
_entity.type
_entity.pdbx_description
1 polymer ?
#
loop_
_entity_poly.entity_id
_entity_poly.type
_entity_poly.pdbx_seq_one_letter_code
_entity_poly.pdbx_strand_id
1 'polypeptide(L)'
;MNKSGNVDESFSFSLRDSRRESLRERRALACAAPSKMKIYNNNLKRSGAPKTILLKKKIGDIGITKYLPSFSKEWKNTIYSYNKNTLKNIPVNDLNINKIIKGYFNLYFKDHKYTGSKFILLKRRRNLLRRIHVSNAEIKHTNNKAIITLYTLNREKNVLKKKYLKINKKISKKLIAKRYFLLYKKNIKKIYKILGEYKDQYIFISDIIRKTKFIKYKLEYLNKFIKLKDLYLKKVWGVILNQYARKYLKYLRKYDLLYSLNQYKFNRLVFLPILSNILNKIIGKKIEYNIINLKSVAYHTDLFTNALALKLRKRRINYINSMFSILNRAYLPNINSIKERSRIKGDKKMDLFQGKFKDLKIISNMNASNIPALQELEAPSLSKLLDGAYPSDINIGGTVTSFEQAPSDKIAAQAKALGENRASYSFTQANENIHNTIYNSIGYKNMGGIRLEVKGRLTKRYRADRSVYSLKWKGGLKNVDSSFRGLSSVLFRGNSKSNVTYSIAKSKRRIGAFAVKGWIGGK
;
A
#
# COMPACT_ATOMS: atom_id res chain seq x y z
N MET A 1 -15.62 65.76 -91.52
CA MET A 1 -14.64 66.19 -92.55
C MET A 1 -13.91 64.95 -93.05
N ASN A 2 -14.09 64.64 -94.34
CA ASN A 2 -13.18 63.99 -95.31
C ASN A 2 -12.25 62.86 -94.82
N LYS A 3 -12.43 61.64 -95.38
CA LYS A 3 -11.63 61.04 -96.49
C LYS A 3 -10.16 60.87 -96.08
N SER A 4 -9.46 59.75 -96.27
CA SER A 4 -9.49 58.66 -97.26
C SER A 4 -8.44 57.64 -96.74
N GLY A 5 -8.62 56.31 -96.86
CA GLY A 5 -8.17 55.50 -98.01
C GLY A 5 -6.64 55.50 -98.13
N ASN A 6 -5.89 54.41 -98.34
CA ASN A 6 -6.12 53.02 -98.74
C ASN A 6 -4.68 52.39 -98.77
N VAL A 7 -4.38 51.12 -98.49
CA VAL A 7 -4.15 50.02 -99.46
C VAL A 7 -3.27 48.95 -98.76
N ASP A 8 -3.74 47.69 -98.75
CA ASP A 8 -3.14 46.37 -99.13
C ASP A 8 -1.64 46.07 -98.86
N GLU A 9 -1.13 44.84 -98.63
CA GLU A 9 -1.59 43.51 -99.05
C GLU A 9 -0.79 42.36 -98.34
N SER A 10 -1.46 41.22 -98.15
CA SER A 10 -0.99 39.81 -98.18
C SER A 10 0.13 39.21 -97.27
N PHE A 11 -0.35 38.31 -96.39
CA PHE A 11 0.00 36.87 -96.18
C PHE A 11 1.46 36.34 -96.19
N SER A 12 1.86 35.75 -95.06
CA SER A 12 2.59 34.47 -95.01
C SER A 12 2.32 33.69 -93.71
N PHE A 13 2.01 32.39 -93.88
CA PHE A 13 1.71 31.39 -92.85
C PHE A 13 3.02 30.91 -92.20
N SER A 14 3.11 30.80 -90.86
CA SER A 14 4.36 30.35 -90.20
C SER A 14 4.14 29.20 -89.22
N LEU A 15 4.95 28.14 -89.40
CA LEU A 15 5.17 26.93 -88.58
C LEU A 15 5.55 27.18 -87.10
N ARG A 16 5.30 28.37 -86.54
CA ARG A 16 5.70 28.75 -85.18
C ARG A 16 4.69 28.38 -84.09
N ASP A 17 3.44 28.07 -84.43
CA ASP A 17 2.39 27.92 -83.41
C ASP A 17 2.29 26.50 -82.80
N SER A 18 2.53 25.41 -83.55
CA SER A 18 2.42 24.05 -82.97
C SER A 18 3.53 23.69 -81.98
N ARG A 19 4.73 24.29 -82.12
CA ARG A 19 5.81 24.19 -81.11
C ARG A 19 5.50 25.00 -79.85
N ARG A 20 4.68 26.06 -79.94
CA ARG A 20 4.28 26.86 -78.77
C ARG A 20 3.21 26.15 -77.94
N GLU A 21 2.31 25.40 -78.55
CA GLU A 21 1.26 24.66 -77.83
C GLU A 21 1.79 23.41 -77.11
N SER A 22 2.66 22.62 -77.74
CA SER A 22 3.29 21.45 -77.08
C SER A 22 4.23 21.83 -75.92
N LEU A 23 4.88 23.00 -75.99
CA LEU A 23 5.64 23.58 -74.87
C LEU A 23 4.73 24.18 -73.79
N ARG A 24 3.52 24.66 -74.14
CA ARG A 24 2.50 25.13 -73.19
C ARG A 24 1.86 23.97 -72.43
N GLU A 25 1.54 22.86 -73.09
CA GLU A 25 0.98 21.67 -72.44
C GLU A 25 2.02 20.94 -71.56
N ARG A 26 3.28 20.83 -72.01
CA ARG A 26 4.36 20.31 -71.15
C ARG A 26 4.66 21.22 -69.95
N ARG A 27 4.46 22.54 -70.08
CA ARG A 27 4.52 23.48 -68.94
C ARG A 27 3.30 23.37 -68.02
N ALA A 28 2.10 23.15 -68.56
CA ALA A 28 0.88 22.98 -67.78
C ALA A 28 0.91 21.69 -66.94
N LEU A 29 1.44 20.59 -67.49
CA LEU A 29 1.63 19.33 -66.77
C LEU A 29 2.77 19.36 -65.73
N ALA A 30 3.78 20.22 -65.91
CA ALA A 30 4.81 20.47 -64.90
C ALA A 30 4.36 21.42 -63.77
N CYS A 31 3.26 22.15 -63.95
CA CYS A 31 2.77 23.16 -63.00
C CYS A 31 1.79 22.63 -61.94
N ALA A 32 1.49 21.33 -61.91
CA ALA A 32 0.59 20.73 -60.91
C ALA A 32 1.32 19.96 -59.79
N ALA A 33 2.57 20.31 -59.47
CA ALA A 33 3.12 19.97 -58.16
C ALA A 33 2.46 20.90 -57.13
N PRO A 34 1.76 20.39 -56.10
CA PRO A 34 1.02 21.24 -55.17
C PRO A 34 1.97 22.28 -54.58
N SER A 35 1.71 23.56 -54.90
CA SER A 35 2.52 24.68 -54.45
C SER A 35 2.62 24.62 -52.92
N LYS A 36 3.81 24.28 -52.42
CA LYS A 36 4.06 24.09 -50.99
C LYS A 36 3.48 25.27 -50.21
N MET A 37 2.58 24.98 -49.26
CA MET A 37 1.85 26.00 -48.50
C MET A 37 2.79 27.08 -47.95
N LYS A 38 2.52 28.35 -48.29
CA LYS A 38 3.32 29.51 -47.87
C LYS A 38 3.50 29.58 -46.34
N ILE A 39 2.47 29.20 -45.59
CA ILE A 39 2.48 29.13 -44.12
C ILE A 39 3.47 28.07 -43.62
N TYR A 40 3.52 26.91 -44.27
CA TYR A 40 4.45 25.82 -43.91
C TYR A 40 5.91 26.25 -44.13
N ASN A 41 6.22 26.86 -45.28
CA ASN A 41 7.57 27.35 -45.56
C ASN A 41 7.99 28.51 -44.65
N ASN A 42 7.06 29.38 -44.25
CA ASN A 42 7.34 30.42 -43.27
C ASN A 42 7.70 29.85 -41.90
N ASN A 43 7.06 28.74 -41.49
CA ASN A 43 7.42 28.05 -40.25
C ASN A 43 8.76 27.32 -40.35
N LEU A 44 9.10 26.73 -41.50
CA LEU A 44 10.43 26.16 -41.77
C LEU A 44 11.54 27.22 -41.81
N LYS A 45 11.24 28.42 -42.30
CA LYS A 45 12.19 29.55 -42.29
C LYS A 45 12.31 30.20 -40.90
N ARG A 46 11.22 30.21 -40.12
CA ARG A 46 11.21 30.72 -38.72
C ARG A 46 11.87 29.77 -37.72
N SER A 47 11.96 28.47 -38.02
CA SER A 47 12.86 27.60 -37.28
C SER A 47 14.31 27.98 -37.63
N GLY A 48 14.82 29.01 -36.96
CA GLY A 48 16.25 29.30 -36.98
C GLY A 48 17.05 28.04 -36.67
N ALA A 49 18.28 27.95 -37.18
CA ALA A 49 19.10 26.74 -37.12
C ALA A 49 19.09 26.15 -35.69
N PRO A 50 18.56 24.93 -35.49
CA PRO A 50 18.54 24.33 -34.17
C PRO A 50 19.98 24.17 -33.67
N LYS A 51 20.23 24.52 -32.41
CA LYS A 51 21.56 24.34 -31.80
C LYS A 51 21.97 22.87 -31.93
N THR A 52 23.09 22.61 -32.61
CA THR A 52 23.62 21.26 -32.78
C THR A 52 24.11 20.70 -31.44
N ILE A 53 23.76 19.44 -31.15
CA ILE A 53 24.17 18.77 -29.90
C ILE A 53 25.60 18.26 -30.09
N LEU A 54 26.56 18.91 -29.45
CA LEU A 54 28.00 18.66 -29.64
C LEU A 54 28.54 17.37 -28.98
N LEU A 55 27.69 16.55 -28.34
CA LEU A 55 28.02 15.26 -27.68
C LEU A 55 29.42 15.21 -27.02
N LYS A 56 29.73 16.23 -26.21
CA LYS A 56 31.04 16.39 -25.58
C LYS A 56 31.25 15.35 -24.48
N LYS A 57 32.47 14.79 -24.42
CA LYS A 57 32.92 13.92 -23.33
C LYS A 57 33.06 14.72 -22.03
N LYS A 58 32.74 14.10 -20.90
CA LYS A 58 32.95 14.72 -19.58
C LYS A 58 34.41 14.58 -19.18
N ILE A 59 35.06 15.71 -18.85
CA ILE A 59 36.50 15.75 -18.56
C ILE A 59 36.75 15.58 -17.04
N GLY A 60 35.97 16.29 -16.21
CA GLY A 60 36.10 16.24 -14.75
C GLY A 60 35.36 15.07 -14.09
N ASP A 61 35.80 14.73 -12.87
CA ASP A 61 35.16 13.71 -12.06
C ASP A 61 33.82 14.20 -11.51
N ILE A 62 32.86 13.27 -11.40
CA ILE A 62 31.47 13.59 -11.08
C ILE A 62 31.15 13.04 -9.70
N GLY A 63 30.75 13.94 -8.80
CA GLY A 63 30.29 13.57 -7.47
C GLY A 63 28.96 12.81 -7.49
N ILE A 64 28.71 12.02 -6.45
CA ILE A 64 27.45 11.29 -6.26
C ILE A 64 26.28 12.27 -6.26
N THR A 65 25.23 11.92 -6.99
CA THR A 65 23.98 12.68 -6.99
C THR A 65 23.36 12.67 -5.59
N LYS A 66 22.91 13.84 -5.14
CA LYS A 66 22.25 13.97 -3.83
C LYS A 66 21.01 13.08 -3.77
N TYR A 67 20.75 12.51 -2.59
CA TYR A 67 19.52 11.74 -2.39
C TYR A 67 18.29 12.62 -2.58
N LEU A 68 17.41 12.23 -3.49
CA LEU A 68 16.16 12.92 -3.79
C LEU A 68 15.01 12.25 -3.00
N PRO A 69 14.51 12.87 -1.94
CA PRO A 69 13.36 12.35 -1.22
C PRO A 69 12.09 12.44 -2.09
N SER A 70 11.08 11.64 -1.77
CA SER A 70 9.82 11.64 -2.52
C SER A 70 9.16 13.02 -2.53
N PHE A 71 8.91 13.56 -3.72
CA PHE A 71 8.24 14.86 -3.93
C PHE A 71 6.87 14.94 -3.24
N SER A 72 6.17 13.81 -3.12
CA SER A 72 4.85 13.77 -2.45
C SER A 72 4.87 13.96 -0.93
N LYS A 73 6.07 14.02 -0.32
CA LYS A 73 6.20 14.32 1.10
C LYS A 73 6.33 15.81 1.41
N GLU A 74 6.64 16.61 0.41
CA GLU A 74 6.81 18.05 0.60
C GLU A 74 5.46 18.74 0.82
N TRP A 75 4.47 18.44 -0.01
CA TRP A 75 3.12 19.00 0.07
C TRP A 75 2.11 17.87 0.29
N LYS A 76 1.09 18.11 1.11
CA LYS A 76 0.03 17.11 1.34
C LYS A 76 -0.79 16.84 0.08
N ASN A 77 -0.94 17.86 -0.77
CA ASN A 77 -1.50 17.70 -2.09
C ASN A 77 -0.42 17.94 -3.14
N THR A 78 -0.10 16.91 -3.92
CA THR A 78 0.71 17.09 -5.13
C THR A 78 -0.22 17.39 -6.28
N ILE A 79 -0.33 18.68 -6.61
CA ILE A 79 -1.20 19.18 -7.65
C ILE A 79 -0.53 20.33 -8.38
N TYR A 80 -0.75 20.38 -9.68
CA TYR A 80 -0.53 21.55 -10.51
C TYR A 80 -1.78 21.73 -11.38
N SER A 81 -2.21 22.98 -11.55
CA SER A 81 -3.32 23.34 -12.42
C SER A 81 -3.03 24.68 -13.07
N TYR A 82 -3.36 24.78 -14.37
CA TYR A 82 -3.30 26.03 -15.13
C TYR A 82 -4.31 27.04 -14.55
N ASN A 83 -5.55 26.61 -14.34
CA ASN A 83 -6.57 27.43 -13.70
C ASN A 83 -6.37 27.49 -12.17
N LYS A 84 -5.87 28.63 -11.69
CA LYS A 84 -5.58 28.85 -10.25
C LYS A 84 -6.83 28.84 -9.36
N ASN A 85 -8.02 29.10 -9.89
CA ASN A 85 -9.25 29.06 -9.09
C ASN A 85 -9.52 27.66 -8.52
N THR A 86 -9.12 26.61 -9.23
CA THR A 86 -9.25 25.22 -8.77
C THR A 86 -8.40 24.91 -7.54
N LEU A 87 -7.33 25.68 -7.30
CA LEU A 87 -6.37 25.45 -6.22
C LEU A 87 -6.79 26.12 -4.90
N LYS A 88 -7.61 27.18 -4.95
CA LYS A 88 -7.97 28.02 -3.80
C LYS A 88 -8.67 27.25 -2.69
N ASN A 89 -9.57 26.33 -3.04
CA ASN A 89 -10.41 25.61 -2.07
C ASN A 89 -9.73 24.37 -1.45
N ILE A 90 -8.55 23.99 -1.92
CA ILE A 90 -7.85 22.76 -1.51
C ILE A 90 -7.61 22.69 0.00
N PRO A 91 -7.11 23.73 0.70
CA PRO A 91 -6.86 23.65 2.14
C PRO A 91 -8.12 23.39 2.98
N VAL A 92 -9.26 23.95 2.58
CA VAL A 92 -10.55 23.73 3.25
C VAL A 92 -11.07 22.32 2.96
N ASN A 93 -10.96 21.89 1.70
CA ASN A 93 -11.34 20.55 1.27
C ASN A 93 -10.54 19.48 2.01
N ASP A 94 -9.23 19.66 2.21
CA ASP A 94 -8.39 18.75 2.98
C ASP A 94 -8.89 18.53 4.41
N LEU A 95 -9.29 19.60 5.09
CA LEU A 95 -9.81 19.50 6.46
C LEU A 95 -11.11 18.70 6.50
N ASN A 96 -11.98 18.89 5.51
CA ASN A 96 -13.24 18.17 5.39
C ASN A 96 -13.03 16.70 5.02
N ILE A 97 -12.17 16.42 4.04
CA ILE A 97 -11.76 15.07 3.63
C ILE A 97 -11.19 14.31 4.84
N ASN A 98 -10.27 14.92 5.59
CA ASN A 98 -9.68 14.29 6.79
C ASN A 98 -10.74 13.98 7.87
N LYS A 99 -11.73 14.86 8.08
CA LYS A 99 -12.85 14.60 9.01
C LYS A 99 -13.72 13.45 8.53
N ILE A 100 -14.07 13.40 7.24
CA ILE A 100 -14.89 12.34 6.62
C ILE A 100 -14.18 11.00 6.73
N ILE A 101 -12.90 10.92 6.34
CA ILE A 101 -12.08 9.71 6.44
C ILE A 101 -12.00 9.23 7.89
N LYS A 102 -11.76 10.14 8.84
CA LYS A 102 -11.75 9.81 10.26
C LYS A 102 -13.11 9.30 10.75
N GLY A 103 -14.21 9.86 10.25
CA GLY A 103 -15.58 9.39 10.51
C GLY A 103 -15.80 7.96 9.99
N TYR A 104 -15.44 7.71 8.74
CA TYR A 104 -15.55 6.41 8.06
C TYR A 104 -14.81 5.30 8.82
N PHE A 105 -13.55 5.49 9.20
CA PHE A 105 -12.83 4.46 9.94
C PHE A 105 -13.37 4.26 11.37
N ASN A 106 -14.12 5.22 11.91
CA ASN A 106 -14.82 5.12 13.18
C ASN A 106 -16.23 4.50 13.10
N LEU A 107 -16.69 4.08 11.92
CA LEU A 107 -17.96 3.36 11.75
C LEU A 107 -18.04 2.16 12.69
N TYR A 108 -19.22 1.95 13.26
CA TYR A 108 -19.51 0.91 14.23
C TYR A 108 -21.00 0.56 14.15
N PHE A 109 -21.37 -0.68 14.47
CA PHE A 109 -22.78 -1.09 14.46
C PHE A 109 -23.62 -0.25 15.41
N LYS A 110 -24.79 0.21 14.93
CA LYS A 110 -25.75 0.99 15.70
C LYS A 110 -26.39 0.16 16.82
N ASP A 111 -26.78 -1.08 16.49
CA ASP A 111 -27.69 -1.85 17.34
C ASP A 111 -27.02 -2.85 18.29
N HIS A 112 -27.67 -2.99 19.44
CA HIS A 112 -27.34 -3.97 20.46
C HIS A 112 -27.73 -5.40 20.04
N LYS A 113 -28.63 -5.59 19.07
CA LYS A 113 -29.09 -6.90 18.59
C LYS A 113 -27.93 -7.80 18.14
N TYR A 114 -26.96 -7.21 17.44
CA TYR A 114 -25.81 -7.95 16.88
C TYR A 114 -24.55 -7.87 17.74
N THR A 115 -24.40 -6.81 18.54
CA THR A 115 -23.17 -6.56 19.32
C THR A 115 -23.34 -6.68 20.83
N GLY A 116 -24.56 -6.83 21.34
CA GLY A 116 -24.88 -6.94 22.76
C GLY A 116 -24.49 -5.72 23.62
N SER A 117 -24.12 -4.59 23.01
CA SER A 117 -23.85 -3.35 23.75
C SER A 117 -25.04 -2.42 23.65
N LYS A 118 -25.61 -2.00 24.80
CA LYS A 118 -26.57 -0.88 24.86
C LYS A 118 -25.98 0.33 24.13
N PHE A 119 -26.84 1.12 23.47
CA PHE A 119 -26.42 2.34 22.80
C PHE A 119 -25.70 3.27 23.80
N ILE A 120 -24.46 3.65 23.49
CA ILE A 120 -23.68 4.59 24.29
C ILE A 120 -23.61 5.91 23.52
N LEU A 121 -24.19 6.97 24.10
CA LEU A 121 -24.07 8.35 23.64
C LEU A 121 -22.61 8.70 23.33
N LEU A 122 -22.37 9.39 22.22
CA LEU A 122 -21.02 9.79 21.78
C LEU A 122 -20.21 10.49 22.89
N LYS A 123 -20.88 11.31 23.73
CA LYS A 123 -20.30 11.99 24.91
C LYS A 123 -19.79 11.03 26.00
N ARG A 124 -20.40 9.85 26.16
CA ARG A 124 -20.05 8.83 27.18
C ARG A 124 -19.13 7.73 26.65
N ARG A 125 -18.84 7.69 25.34
CA ARG A 125 -17.95 6.67 24.75
C ARG A 125 -16.52 6.85 25.27
N ARG A 126 -15.95 5.79 25.85
CA ARG A 126 -14.54 5.78 26.24
C ARG A 126 -13.65 5.91 25.00
N ASN A 127 -12.61 6.74 25.07
CA ASN A 127 -11.60 6.86 24.03
C ASN A 127 -10.85 5.54 23.89
N LEU A 128 -11.19 4.77 22.87
CA LEU A 128 -10.58 3.48 22.64
C LEU A 128 -9.31 3.67 21.81
N LEU A 129 -8.16 3.61 22.49
CA LEU A 129 -6.83 3.52 21.86
C LEU A 129 -6.68 2.27 20.98
N ARG A 130 -7.58 1.30 21.12
CA ARG A 130 -7.59 0.00 20.43
C ARG A 130 -8.44 -0.01 19.16
N ARG A 131 -8.79 1.15 18.60
CA ARG A 131 -9.48 1.30 17.31
C ARG A 131 -8.50 1.38 16.14
N ILE A 132 -9.03 1.48 14.93
CA ILE A 132 -8.27 1.92 13.75
C ILE A 132 -7.92 3.40 13.93
N HIS A 133 -6.64 3.73 13.84
CA HIS A 133 -6.17 5.12 13.75
C HIS A 133 -5.69 5.40 12.33
N VAL A 134 -5.93 6.61 11.84
CA VAL A 134 -5.61 7.03 10.47
C VAL A 134 -4.89 8.37 10.53
N SER A 135 -3.86 8.53 9.71
CA SER A 135 -3.14 9.79 9.52
C SER A 135 -3.98 10.81 8.76
N ASN A 136 -3.47 12.03 8.62
CA ASN A 136 -3.99 12.92 7.58
C ASN A 136 -3.68 12.32 6.20
N ALA A 137 -4.60 12.54 5.25
CA ALA A 137 -4.46 12.09 3.88
C ALA A 137 -3.36 12.86 3.15
N GLU A 138 -2.69 12.19 2.22
CA GLU A 138 -1.86 12.84 1.20
C GLU A 138 -2.47 12.51 -0.16
N ILE A 139 -2.71 13.52 -0.98
CA ILE A 139 -3.50 13.37 -2.20
C ILE A 139 -2.61 13.71 -3.39
N LYS A 140 -2.50 12.77 -4.33
CA LYS A 140 -1.88 13.03 -5.63
C LYS A 140 -2.97 13.29 -6.64
N HIS A 141 -2.99 14.50 -7.19
CA HIS A 141 -3.97 14.88 -8.19
C HIS A 141 -3.40 14.69 -9.58
N THR A 142 -4.20 14.08 -10.44
CA THR A 142 -4.06 14.12 -11.90
C THR A 142 -5.28 14.84 -12.47
N ASN A 143 -5.34 15.04 -13.78
CA ASN A 143 -6.54 15.62 -14.41
C ASN A 143 -7.77 14.73 -14.17
N ASN A 144 -7.61 13.41 -14.31
CA ASN A 144 -8.75 12.47 -14.32
C ASN A 144 -9.03 11.86 -12.93
N LYS A 145 -7.99 11.64 -12.13
CA LYS A 145 -8.09 10.92 -10.84
C LYS A 145 -7.33 11.58 -9.70
N ALA A 146 -7.74 11.27 -8.47
CA ALA A 146 -7.06 11.61 -7.24
C ALA A 146 -6.66 10.33 -6.48
N ILE A 147 -5.36 10.17 -6.24
CA ILE A 147 -4.81 9.03 -5.50
C ILE A 147 -4.62 9.47 -4.06
N ILE A 148 -5.43 8.93 -3.14
CA ILE A 148 -5.38 9.24 -1.72
C ILE A 148 -4.51 8.20 -1.01
N THR A 149 -3.38 8.62 -0.45
CA THR A 149 -2.54 7.79 0.42
C THR A 149 -2.97 7.97 1.88
N LEU A 150 -3.12 6.84 2.59
CA LEU A 150 -3.54 6.84 4.00
C LEU A 150 -2.67 5.90 4.82
N TYR A 151 -2.06 6.41 5.88
CA TYR A 151 -1.36 5.58 6.85
C TYR A 151 -2.31 5.17 7.97
N THR A 152 -2.50 3.87 8.13
CA THR A 152 -3.45 3.29 9.07
C THR A 152 -2.75 2.40 10.08
N LEU A 153 -3.28 2.35 11.30
CA LEU A 153 -2.84 1.43 12.34
C LEU A 153 -4.04 0.68 12.88
N ASN A 154 -4.17 -0.58 12.46
CA ASN A 154 -5.31 -1.41 12.81
C ASN A 154 -5.08 -2.21 14.11
N ARG A 155 -5.19 -1.54 15.27
CA ARG A 155 -5.12 -2.23 16.58
C ARG A 155 -6.37 -3.03 16.89
N GLU A 156 -7.50 -2.68 16.29
CA GLU A 156 -8.79 -3.31 16.53
C GLU A 156 -8.81 -4.75 16.02
N LYS A 157 -8.33 -5.00 14.79
CA LYS A 157 -8.22 -6.32 14.18
C LYS A 157 -7.54 -7.33 15.11
N ASN A 158 -6.38 -6.97 15.64
CA ASN A 158 -5.59 -7.86 16.50
C ASN A 158 -6.31 -8.16 17.83
N VAL A 159 -7.00 -7.18 18.40
CA VAL A 159 -7.77 -7.36 19.65
C VAL A 159 -8.99 -8.24 19.41
N LEU A 160 -9.71 -8.04 18.30
CA LEU A 160 -10.88 -8.83 17.93
C LEU A 160 -10.49 -10.28 17.62
N LYS A 161 -9.44 -10.50 16.82
CA LYS A 161 -8.92 -11.84 16.50
C LYS A 161 -8.58 -12.64 17.77
N LYS A 162 -7.86 -12.03 18.72
CA LYS A 162 -7.53 -12.69 20.01
C LYS A 162 -8.77 -13.04 20.83
N LYS A 163 -9.77 -12.15 20.86
CA LYS A 163 -11.03 -12.41 21.59
C LYS A 163 -11.84 -13.52 20.95
N TYR A 164 -11.94 -13.52 19.62
CA TYR A 164 -12.60 -14.56 18.84
C TYR A 164 -11.98 -15.93 19.12
N LEU A 165 -10.66 -16.07 18.96
CA LEU A 165 -9.94 -17.33 19.20
C LEU A 165 -10.11 -17.83 20.64
N LYS A 166 -10.09 -16.93 21.63
CA LYS A 166 -10.30 -17.29 23.04
C LYS A 166 -11.69 -17.88 23.29
N ILE A 167 -12.72 -17.36 22.61
CA ILE A 167 -14.09 -17.85 22.74
C ILE A 167 -14.27 -19.15 21.97
N ASN A 168 -13.74 -19.23 20.75
CA ASN A 168 -13.79 -20.44 19.94
C ASN A 168 -13.16 -21.63 20.70
N LYS A 169 -11.98 -21.43 21.30
CA LYS A 169 -11.33 -22.46 22.16
C LYS A 169 -12.17 -22.85 23.38
N LYS A 170 -12.94 -21.92 23.97
CA LYS A 170 -13.84 -22.23 25.09
C LYS A 170 -15.03 -23.08 24.64
N ILE A 171 -15.58 -22.79 23.46
CA ILE A 171 -16.68 -23.57 22.88
C ILE A 171 -16.17 -24.99 22.58
N SER A 172 -15.07 -25.13 21.84
CA SER A 172 -14.54 -26.45 21.47
C SER A 172 -14.10 -27.30 22.66
N LYS A 173 -13.29 -26.76 23.59
CA LYS A 173 -12.75 -27.56 24.71
C LYS A 173 -13.71 -27.75 25.88
N LYS A 174 -14.45 -26.71 26.31
CA LYS A 174 -15.25 -26.78 27.54
C LYS A 174 -16.69 -27.23 27.31
N LEU A 175 -17.31 -26.84 26.21
CA LEU A 175 -18.70 -27.20 25.94
C LEU A 175 -18.79 -28.55 25.24
N ILE A 176 -18.10 -28.70 24.11
CA ILE A 176 -18.18 -29.91 23.29
C ILE A 176 -17.47 -31.07 24.00
N ALA A 177 -16.18 -30.98 24.32
CA ALA A 177 -15.49 -32.14 24.89
C ALA A 177 -15.93 -32.48 26.33
N LYS A 178 -15.93 -31.52 27.25
CA LYS A 178 -16.11 -31.81 28.69
C LYS A 178 -17.56 -32.01 29.12
N ARG A 179 -18.51 -31.19 28.63
CA ARG A 179 -19.91 -31.25 29.08
C ARG A 179 -20.74 -32.27 28.33
N TYR A 180 -20.53 -32.45 27.03
CA TYR A 180 -21.14 -33.55 26.29
C TYR A 180 -20.79 -34.88 26.95
N PHE A 181 -19.48 -35.12 27.20
CA PHE A 181 -19.03 -36.35 27.85
C PHE A 181 -19.65 -36.54 29.25
N LEU A 182 -19.76 -35.47 30.05
CA LEU A 182 -20.31 -35.54 31.41
C LEU A 182 -21.83 -35.80 31.41
N LEU A 183 -22.58 -35.16 30.52
CA LEU A 183 -24.02 -35.40 30.33
C LEU A 183 -24.27 -36.80 29.77
N TYR A 184 -23.48 -37.21 28.78
CA TYR A 184 -23.55 -38.54 28.18
C TYR A 184 -23.28 -39.63 29.23
N LYS A 185 -22.20 -39.51 30.01
CA LYS A 185 -21.86 -40.44 31.10
C LYS A 185 -22.94 -40.49 32.18
N LYS A 186 -23.48 -39.34 32.60
CA LYS A 186 -24.53 -39.27 33.64
C LYS A 186 -25.83 -39.95 33.18
N ASN A 187 -26.23 -39.73 31.93
CA ASN A 187 -27.44 -40.32 31.40
C ASN A 187 -27.27 -41.81 31.09
N ILE A 188 -26.10 -42.24 30.60
CA ILE A 188 -25.79 -43.68 30.46
C ILE A 188 -25.87 -44.39 31.81
N LYS A 189 -25.30 -43.80 32.88
CA LYS A 189 -25.45 -44.36 34.23
C LYS A 189 -26.91 -44.51 34.66
N LYS A 190 -27.76 -43.52 34.36
CA LYS A 190 -29.20 -43.61 34.64
C LYS A 190 -29.87 -44.73 33.84
N ILE A 191 -29.57 -44.84 32.55
CA ILE A 191 -30.11 -45.89 31.67
C ILE A 191 -29.68 -47.27 32.16
N TYR A 192 -28.41 -47.47 32.51
CA TYR A 192 -27.92 -48.72 33.09
C TYR A 192 -28.60 -49.06 34.42
N LYS A 193 -28.87 -48.05 35.26
CA LYS A 193 -29.59 -48.26 36.52
C LYS A 193 -31.01 -48.77 36.27
N ILE A 194 -31.74 -48.11 35.37
CA ILE A 194 -33.10 -48.50 34.97
C ILE A 194 -33.10 -49.89 34.33
N LEU A 195 -32.19 -50.18 33.39
CA LEU A 195 -32.06 -51.51 32.78
C LEU A 195 -31.68 -52.59 33.79
N GLY A 196 -30.90 -52.25 34.82
CA GLY A 196 -30.58 -53.14 35.93
C GLY A 196 -31.80 -53.51 36.77
N GLU A 197 -32.70 -52.55 37.01
CA GLU A 197 -33.95 -52.76 37.76
C GLU A 197 -34.93 -53.69 37.01
N TYR A 198 -34.94 -53.67 35.68
CA TYR A 198 -35.78 -54.56 34.85
C TYR A 198 -35.10 -55.87 34.45
N LYS A 199 -33.85 -56.10 34.85
CA LYS A 199 -33.05 -57.26 34.44
C LYS A 199 -33.58 -58.57 35.02
N ASP A 200 -34.20 -58.50 36.18
CA ASP A 200 -34.71 -59.66 36.92
C ASP A 200 -36.16 -60.02 36.54
N GLN A 201 -36.86 -59.16 35.78
CA GLN A 201 -38.27 -59.37 35.38
C GLN A 201 -38.44 -60.11 34.04
N TYR A 202 -37.39 -60.23 33.23
CA TYR A 202 -37.44 -60.90 31.93
C TYR A 202 -36.38 -62.00 31.87
N ILE A 203 -36.69 -63.13 32.50
CA ILE A 203 -36.02 -64.41 32.25
C ILE A 203 -36.20 -64.74 30.77
N PHE A 204 -35.10 -65.02 30.09
CA PHE A 204 -35.01 -65.33 28.66
C PHE A 204 -36.09 -66.34 28.22
N ILE A 205 -36.98 -65.93 27.31
CA ILE A 205 -37.80 -66.87 26.54
C ILE A 205 -36.84 -67.60 25.58
N SER A 206 -36.52 -68.83 25.92
CA SER A 206 -35.72 -69.76 25.13
C SER A 206 -36.57 -70.40 24.03
N ASP A 207 -36.97 -69.63 23.02
CA ASP A 207 -37.61 -70.21 21.85
C ASP A 207 -36.60 -70.42 20.71
N ILE A 208 -36.70 -71.60 20.07
CA ILE A 208 -35.90 -72.06 18.94
C ILE A 208 -36.24 -71.19 17.72
N ILE A 209 -35.65 -70.00 17.63
CA ILE A 209 -35.84 -69.09 16.49
C ILE A 209 -34.89 -69.51 15.36
N ARG A 210 -35.45 -69.80 14.18
CA ARG A 210 -34.65 -70.06 12.96
C ARG A 210 -33.66 -68.91 12.70
N LYS A 211 -32.40 -69.26 12.40
CA LYS A 211 -31.26 -68.35 12.24
C LYS A 211 -31.54 -67.13 11.35
N THR A 212 -32.29 -67.31 10.25
CA THR A 212 -32.66 -66.25 9.30
C THR A 212 -33.66 -65.24 9.87
N LYS A 213 -34.72 -65.70 10.56
CA LYS A 213 -35.67 -64.83 11.27
C LYS A 213 -34.98 -64.08 12.41
N PHE A 214 -34.09 -64.73 13.15
CA PHE A 214 -33.30 -64.11 14.21
C PHE A 214 -32.42 -62.96 13.70
N ILE A 215 -31.71 -63.16 12.57
CA ILE A 215 -30.90 -62.10 11.96
C ILE A 215 -31.78 -60.93 11.51
N LYS A 216 -32.94 -61.20 10.88
CA LYS A 216 -33.89 -60.15 10.46
C LYS A 216 -34.39 -59.33 11.66
N TYR A 217 -34.81 -59.99 12.74
CA TYR A 217 -35.21 -59.33 13.98
C TYR A 217 -34.07 -58.52 14.59
N LYS A 218 -32.85 -59.07 14.64
CA LYS A 218 -31.66 -58.36 15.15
C LYS A 218 -31.38 -57.08 14.36
N LEU A 219 -31.52 -57.13 13.03
CA LEU A 219 -31.33 -56.00 12.13
C LEU A 219 -32.42 -54.93 12.31
N GLU A 220 -33.67 -55.36 12.51
CA GLU A 220 -34.80 -54.47 12.76
C GLU A 220 -34.71 -53.76 14.12
N TYR A 221 -34.30 -54.49 15.16
CA TYR A 221 -33.97 -53.94 16.47
C TYR A 221 -32.78 -52.98 16.41
N LEU A 222 -31.74 -53.32 15.64
CA LEU A 222 -30.60 -52.44 15.42
C LEU A 222 -31.05 -51.11 14.76
N ASN A 223 -31.91 -51.17 13.75
CA ASN A 223 -32.45 -49.98 13.08
C ASN A 223 -33.30 -49.12 14.03
N LYS A 224 -34.16 -49.74 14.86
CA LYS A 224 -34.92 -49.05 15.90
C LYS A 224 -34.00 -48.41 16.95
N PHE A 225 -32.95 -49.12 17.37
CA PHE A 225 -31.93 -48.62 18.29
C PHE A 225 -31.15 -47.43 17.72
N ILE A 226 -30.75 -47.47 16.45
CA ILE A 226 -30.06 -46.36 15.77
C ILE A 226 -30.96 -45.11 15.74
N LYS A 227 -32.26 -45.26 15.40
CA LYS A 227 -33.22 -44.15 15.43
C LYS A 227 -33.37 -43.55 16.83
N LEU A 228 -33.53 -44.38 17.86
CA LEU A 228 -33.63 -43.92 19.25
C LEU A 228 -32.36 -43.21 19.73
N LYS A 229 -31.19 -43.76 19.38
CA LYS A 229 -29.89 -43.14 19.66
C LYS A 229 -29.78 -41.75 19.03
N ASP A 230 -30.21 -41.60 17.77
CA ASP A 230 -30.19 -40.31 17.07
C ASP A 230 -31.13 -39.27 17.72
N LEU A 231 -32.37 -39.65 18.04
CA LEU A 231 -33.31 -38.79 18.76
C LEU A 231 -32.77 -38.33 20.12
N TYR A 232 -32.16 -39.26 20.85
CA TYR A 232 -31.53 -38.97 22.13
C TYR A 232 -30.34 -38.01 21.99
N LEU A 233 -29.47 -38.23 20.99
CA LEU A 233 -28.37 -37.33 20.68
C LEU A 233 -28.87 -35.92 20.36
N LYS A 234 -29.89 -35.78 19.50
CA LYS A 234 -30.53 -34.50 19.17
C LYS A 234 -31.03 -33.77 20.42
N LYS A 235 -31.70 -34.47 21.34
CA LYS A 235 -32.20 -33.90 22.61
C LYS A 235 -31.06 -33.41 23.51
N VAL A 236 -30.01 -34.21 23.69
CA VAL A 236 -28.82 -33.84 24.49
C VAL A 236 -28.13 -32.62 23.89
N TRP A 237 -27.94 -32.59 22.56
CA TRP A 237 -27.39 -31.44 21.85
C TRP A 237 -28.26 -30.20 22.00
N GLY A 238 -29.58 -30.34 21.93
CA GLY A 238 -30.53 -29.25 22.17
C GLY A 238 -30.37 -28.58 23.54
N VAL A 239 -30.23 -29.38 24.61
CA VAL A 239 -30.00 -28.88 25.98
C VAL A 239 -28.65 -28.16 26.09
N ILE A 240 -27.58 -28.75 25.53
CA ILE A 240 -26.25 -28.16 25.52
C ILE A 240 -26.24 -26.81 24.78
N LEU A 241 -26.91 -26.75 23.64
CA LEU A 241 -27.01 -25.54 22.83
C LEU A 241 -27.80 -24.44 23.55
N ASN A 242 -28.95 -24.77 24.14
CA ASN A 242 -29.81 -23.80 24.80
C ASN A 242 -29.22 -23.23 26.09
N GLN A 243 -28.74 -24.08 27.00
CA GLN A 243 -28.26 -23.62 28.31
C GLN A 243 -26.85 -23.03 28.23
N TYR A 244 -25.96 -23.66 27.48
CA TYR A 244 -24.53 -23.36 27.57
C TYR A 244 -23.99 -22.67 26.33
N ALA A 245 -24.28 -23.18 25.12
CA ALA A 245 -23.68 -22.65 23.90
C ALA A 245 -24.26 -21.28 23.51
N ARG A 246 -25.55 -21.02 23.75
CA ARG A 246 -26.25 -19.79 23.35
C ARG A 246 -25.51 -18.51 23.74
N LYS A 247 -25.00 -18.40 24.98
CA LYS A 247 -24.23 -17.23 25.44
C LYS A 247 -22.90 -17.08 24.70
N TYR A 248 -22.19 -18.18 24.48
CA TYR A 248 -20.89 -18.15 23.80
C TYR A 248 -21.03 -17.95 22.30
N LEU A 249 -22.04 -18.52 21.65
CA LEU A 249 -22.39 -18.29 20.25
C LEU A 249 -22.76 -16.82 19.99
N LYS A 250 -23.53 -16.19 20.90
CA LYS A 250 -23.79 -14.73 20.85
C LYS A 250 -22.48 -13.93 20.88
N TYR A 251 -21.54 -14.28 21.76
CA TYR A 251 -20.24 -13.61 21.78
C TYR A 251 -19.40 -13.90 20.54
N LEU A 252 -19.41 -15.13 20.03
CA LEU A 252 -18.70 -15.53 18.82
C LEU A 252 -19.20 -14.70 17.64
N ARG A 253 -20.51 -14.68 17.40
CA ARG A 253 -21.18 -13.85 16.38
C ARG A 253 -20.83 -12.37 16.52
N LYS A 254 -20.85 -11.83 17.74
CA LYS A 254 -20.44 -10.44 17.99
C LYS A 254 -19.03 -10.16 17.51
N TYR A 255 -18.05 -11.01 17.86
CA TYR A 255 -16.66 -10.77 17.49
C TYR A 255 -16.41 -11.01 16.02
N ASP A 256 -17.12 -11.97 15.42
CA ASP A 256 -17.07 -12.24 14.00
C ASP A 256 -17.59 -11.03 13.18
N LEU A 257 -18.79 -10.53 13.50
CA LEU A 257 -19.35 -9.33 12.85
C LEU A 257 -18.46 -8.08 13.01
N LEU A 258 -17.88 -7.88 14.19
CA LEU A 258 -16.96 -6.76 14.41
C LEU A 258 -15.66 -6.92 13.62
N TYR A 259 -15.18 -8.15 13.48
CA TYR A 259 -13.97 -8.46 12.72
C TYR A 259 -14.21 -8.31 11.22
N SER A 260 -15.33 -8.80 10.71
CA SER A 260 -15.73 -8.65 9.31
C SER A 260 -15.93 -7.19 8.94
N LEU A 261 -16.64 -6.40 9.76
CA LEU A 261 -16.76 -4.95 9.56
C LEU A 261 -15.39 -4.26 9.48
N ASN A 262 -14.45 -4.66 10.34
CA ASN A 262 -13.10 -4.12 10.32
C ASN A 262 -12.37 -4.47 9.01
N GLN A 263 -12.52 -5.68 8.46
CA GLN A 263 -11.97 -6.06 7.17
C GLN A 263 -12.64 -5.33 6.00
N TYR A 264 -13.97 -5.23 6.01
CA TYR A 264 -14.72 -4.57 4.95
C TYR A 264 -14.38 -3.10 4.79
N LYS A 265 -14.02 -2.39 5.87
CA LYS A 265 -13.52 -0.99 5.80
C LYS A 265 -12.30 -0.80 4.87
N PHE A 266 -11.53 -1.85 4.61
CA PHE A 266 -10.37 -1.82 3.71
C PHE A 266 -10.66 -2.50 2.37
N ASN A 267 -11.86 -3.08 2.18
CA ASN A 267 -12.24 -3.77 0.97
C ASN A 267 -12.49 -2.76 -0.15
N ARG A 268 -11.79 -2.93 -1.28
CA ARG A 268 -11.84 -2.07 -2.47
C ARG A 268 -13.18 -2.10 -3.19
N LEU A 269 -13.96 -3.18 -3.04
CA LEU A 269 -15.20 -3.41 -3.79
C LEU A 269 -16.46 -2.99 -3.02
N VAL A 270 -16.45 -3.02 -1.68
CA VAL A 270 -17.68 -2.87 -0.89
C VAL A 270 -17.77 -1.50 -0.20
N PHE A 271 -16.94 -1.23 0.82
CA PHE A 271 -17.07 0.00 1.61
C PHE A 271 -16.25 1.18 1.06
N LEU A 272 -15.10 0.93 0.43
CA LEU A 272 -14.30 2.01 -0.15
C LEU A 272 -15.01 2.79 -1.27
N PRO A 273 -15.82 2.16 -2.15
CA PRO A 273 -16.63 2.90 -3.11
C PRO A 273 -17.64 3.85 -2.47
N ILE A 274 -18.24 3.47 -1.33
CA ILE A 274 -19.15 4.35 -0.58
C ILE A 274 -18.39 5.59 -0.09
N LEU A 275 -17.17 5.42 0.44
CA LEU A 275 -16.31 6.55 0.81
C LEU A 275 -15.94 7.40 -0.41
N SER A 276 -15.61 6.76 -1.54
CA SER A 276 -15.29 7.47 -2.79
C SER A 276 -16.46 8.32 -3.26
N ASN A 277 -17.70 7.83 -3.20
CA ASN A 277 -18.88 8.59 -3.62
C ASN A 277 -19.06 9.85 -2.78
N ILE A 278 -18.77 9.79 -1.47
CA ILE A 278 -18.83 10.96 -0.58
C ILE A 278 -17.69 11.94 -0.89
N LEU A 279 -16.47 11.44 -1.04
CA LEU A 279 -15.29 12.28 -1.31
C LEU A 279 -15.29 12.86 -2.73
N ASN A 280 -15.90 12.19 -3.69
CA ASN A 280 -16.02 12.64 -5.08
C ASN A 280 -16.82 13.95 -5.16
N LYS A 281 -17.79 14.16 -4.27
CA LYS A 281 -18.53 15.44 -4.18
C LYS A 281 -17.64 16.65 -3.83
N ILE A 282 -16.49 16.41 -3.20
CA ILE A 282 -15.54 17.46 -2.78
C ILE A 282 -14.42 17.60 -3.81
N ILE A 283 -13.88 16.48 -4.31
CA ILE A 283 -12.71 16.46 -5.19
C ILE A 283 -13.09 16.60 -6.67
N GLY A 284 -14.26 16.10 -7.07
CA GLY A 284 -14.75 16.12 -8.46
C GLY A 284 -13.98 15.22 -9.41
N LYS A 285 -13.32 14.16 -8.92
CA LYS A 285 -12.46 13.26 -9.71
C LYS A 285 -12.60 11.82 -9.23
N LYS A 286 -12.27 10.85 -10.10
CA LYS A 286 -12.20 9.43 -9.70
C LYS A 286 -11.18 9.23 -8.59
N ILE A 287 -11.55 8.51 -7.53
CA ILE A 287 -10.70 8.33 -6.34
C ILE A 287 -10.11 6.93 -6.30
N GLU A 288 -8.79 6.85 -6.16
CA GLU A 288 -8.05 5.62 -5.90
C GLU A 288 -7.40 5.68 -4.51
N TYR A 289 -7.47 4.59 -3.75
CA TYR A 289 -6.89 4.54 -2.40
C TYR A 289 -5.59 3.74 -2.38
N ASN A 290 -4.56 4.34 -1.79
CA ASN A 290 -3.34 3.67 -1.37
C ASN A 290 -3.28 3.63 0.17
N ILE A 291 -3.87 2.57 0.76
CA ILE A 291 -3.92 2.41 2.21
C ILE A 291 -2.72 1.60 2.69
N ILE A 292 -1.85 2.23 3.48
CA ILE A 292 -0.64 1.63 4.04
C ILE A 292 -0.91 1.25 5.50
N ASN A 293 -0.76 -0.02 5.84
CA ASN A 293 -0.93 -0.49 7.23
C ASN A 293 0.43 -0.49 7.97
N LEU A 294 0.51 0.28 9.04
CA LEU A 294 1.70 0.43 9.87
C LEU A 294 1.73 -0.60 11.00
N LYS A 295 2.93 -1.09 11.34
CA LYS A 295 3.14 -2.03 12.45
C LYS A 295 3.10 -1.33 13.82
N SER A 296 3.66 -0.12 13.92
CA SER A 296 3.77 0.64 15.16
C SER A 296 3.15 2.03 15.05
N VAL A 297 2.71 2.57 16.20
CA VAL A 297 2.28 3.97 16.32
C VAL A 297 3.45 4.93 16.04
N ALA A 298 4.67 4.51 16.36
CA ALA A 298 5.86 5.36 16.31
C ALA A 298 6.36 5.64 14.88
N TYR A 299 5.89 4.93 13.85
CA TYR A 299 6.37 5.12 12.47
C TYR A 299 5.68 6.26 11.71
N HIS A 300 4.71 6.94 12.33
CA HIS A 300 4.05 8.09 11.71
C HIS A 300 3.65 9.12 12.76
N THR A 301 3.99 10.39 12.52
CA THR A 301 3.80 11.49 13.48
C THR A 301 2.34 11.74 13.83
N ASP A 302 1.44 11.84 12.84
CA ASP A 302 0.01 12.07 13.10
C ASP A 302 -0.60 10.99 13.99
N LEU A 303 -0.31 9.71 13.74
CA LEU A 303 -0.83 8.61 14.56
C LEU A 303 -0.26 8.67 15.98
N PHE A 304 1.01 9.03 16.08
CA PHE A 304 1.74 9.14 17.33
C PHE A 304 1.21 10.26 18.23
N THR A 305 1.07 11.47 17.70
CA THR A 305 0.53 12.61 18.46
C THR A 305 -0.95 12.41 18.79
N ASN A 306 -1.76 11.89 17.86
CA ASN A 306 -3.16 11.58 18.11
C ASN A 306 -3.33 10.51 19.20
N ALA A 307 -2.50 9.46 19.20
CA ALA A 307 -2.55 8.42 20.23
C ALA A 307 -2.23 8.98 21.64
N LEU A 308 -1.25 9.87 21.75
CA LEU A 308 -0.93 10.54 23.00
C LEU A 308 -2.04 11.51 23.41
N ALA A 309 -2.58 12.31 22.49
CA ALA A 309 -3.69 13.22 22.77
C ALA A 309 -4.93 12.48 23.29
N LEU A 310 -5.23 11.30 22.74
CA LEU A 310 -6.33 10.43 23.22
C LEU A 310 -6.07 9.87 24.63
N LYS A 311 -4.82 9.56 24.97
CA LYS A 311 -4.42 9.18 26.34
C LYS A 311 -4.59 10.36 27.30
N LEU A 312 -3.97 11.50 26.98
CA LEU A 312 -3.95 12.68 27.84
C LEU A 312 -5.34 13.26 28.08
N ARG A 313 -6.32 12.99 27.22
CA ARG A 313 -7.70 13.41 27.40
C ARG A 313 -8.38 12.87 28.67
N LYS A 314 -7.90 11.78 29.27
CA LYS A 314 -8.50 11.26 30.52
C LYS A 314 -8.05 12.09 31.73
N ARG A 315 -8.99 12.37 32.65
CA ARG A 315 -8.76 13.20 33.85
C ARG A 315 -7.68 12.64 34.78
N ARG A 316 -7.77 11.35 35.15
CA ARG A 316 -6.88 10.71 36.15
C ARG A 316 -5.53 10.21 35.58
N ILE A 317 -5.14 10.65 34.38
CA ILE A 317 -3.90 10.16 33.76
C ILE A 317 -2.70 11.03 34.16
N ASN A 318 -1.61 10.37 34.57
CA ASN A 318 -0.29 10.99 34.65
C ASN A 318 0.25 11.21 33.22
N TYR A 319 0.46 12.47 32.86
CA TYR A 319 0.89 12.85 31.52
C TYR A 319 2.34 12.43 31.23
N ILE A 320 3.24 12.49 32.22
CA ILE A 320 4.64 12.10 32.09
C ILE A 320 4.74 10.60 31.76
N ASN A 321 4.11 9.75 32.57
CA ASN A 321 4.09 8.30 32.34
C ASN A 321 3.44 7.96 30.98
N SER A 322 2.44 8.76 30.55
CA SER A 322 1.83 8.59 29.24
C SER A 322 2.78 8.91 28.09
N MET A 323 3.62 9.94 28.22
CA MET A 323 4.67 10.27 27.25
C MET A 323 5.69 9.13 27.16
N PHE A 324 6.25 8.67 28.29
CA PHE A 324 7.20 7.55 28.29
C PHE A 324 6.60 6.26 27.73
N SER A 325 5.35 5.94 28.06
CA SER A 325 4.67 4.73 27.53
C SER A 325 4.48 4.73 26.00
N ILE A 326 4.60 5.89 25.37
CA ILE A 326 4.51 6.06 23.92
C ILE A 326 5.92 6.14 23.31
N LEU A 327 6.86 6.87 23.93
CA LEU A 327 8.26 6.92 23.53
C LEU A 327 8.93 5.54 23.56
N ASN A 328 8.63 4.72 24.56
CA ASN A 328 9.20 3.37 24.68
C ASN A 328 8.72 2.40 23.58
N ARG A 329 7.76 2.80 22.73
CA ARG A 329 7.34 2.05 21.54
C ARG A 329 8.19 2.34 20.30
N ALA A 330 9.03 3.38 20.37
CA ALA A 330 10.00 3.71 19.34
C ALA A 330 11.24 2.83 19.52
N TYR A 331 11.48 1.99 18.53
CA TYR A 331 12.70 1.21 18.40
C TYR A 331 13.73 2.05 17.66
N LEU A 332 14.93 2.18 18.24
CA LEU A 332 16.09 2.81 17.60
C LEU A 332 17.13 1.71 17.38
N PRO A 333 17.78 1.66 16.20
CA PRO A 333 18.81 0.67 15.92
C PRO A 333 20.03 0.87 16.82
N ASN A 334 20.73 -0.23 17.13
CA ASN A 334 22.05 -0.14 17.73
C ASN A 334 23.04 0.38 16.68
N ILE A 335 23.87 1.36 17.06
CA ILE A 335 24.75 2.08 16.13
C ILE A 335 26.07 2.41 16.82
N ASN A 336 27.16 2.30 16.07
CA ASN A 336 28.46 2.83 16.50
C ASN A 336 28.47 4.35 16.29
N SER A 337 28.48 5.10 17.39
CA SER A 337 28.41 6.56 17.39
C SER A 337 29.62 7.22 16.70
N ILE A 338 30.80 6.61 16.76
CA ILE A 338 32.03 7.12 16.13
C ILE A 338 31.90 7.00 14.61
N LYS A 339 31.50 5.83 14.12
CA LYS A 339 31.28 5.59 12.68
C LYS A 339 30.12 6.41 12.12
N GLU A 340 29.09 6.69 12.92
CA GLU A 340 27.97 7.53 12.49
C GLU A 340 28.39 8.99 12.29
N ARG A 341 29.29 9.49 13.15
CA ARG A 341 29.72 10.89 13.15
C ARG A 341 30.94 11.17 12.25
N SER A 342 31.52 10.14 11.65
CA SER A 342 32.69 10.30 10.78
C SER A 342 32.32 10.95 9.45
N ARG A 343 33.23 11.80 8.95
CA ARG A 343 33.10 12.41 7.63
C ARG A 343 33.46 11.39 6.54
N ILE A 344 32.78 11.49 5.40
CA ILE A 344 33.11 10.69 4.22
C ILE A 344 34.31 11.33 3.52
N LYS A 345 35.36 10.52 3.25
CA LYS A 345 36.55 10.91 2.47
C LYS A 345 36.20 11.13 0.98
N GLY A 346 37.00 11.94 0.27
CA GLY A 346 36.75 12.39 -1.11
C GLY A 346 36.41 11.27 -2.10
N ASP A 347 37.17 10.19 -2.12
CA ASP A 347 37.00 9.08 -3.08
C ASP A 347 35.62 8.41 -2.97
N LYS A 348 35.09 8.31 -1.75
CA LYS A 348 33.77 7.74 -1.46
C LYS A 348 32.61 8.69 -1.84
N LYS A 349 32.90 9.92 -2.25
CA LYS A 349 31.91 10.89 -2.74
C LYS A 349 31.76 10.86 -4.27
N MET A 350 32.55 10.07 -4.98
CA MET A 350 32.52 10.00 -6.44
C MET A 350 31.49 8.99 -6.94
N ASP A 351 30.80 9.33 -8.03
CA ASP A 351 29.85 8.43 -8.68
C ASP A 351 30.62 7.38 -9.47
N LEU A 352 30.53 6.11 -9.04
CA LEU A 352 31.25 5.01 -9.68
C LEU A 352 30.88 4.84 -11.16
N PHE A 353 29.61 5.06 -11.52
CA PHE A 353 29.15 4.86 -12.89
C PHE A 353 29.67 5.96 -13.81
N GLN A 354 29.46 7.22 -13.42
CA GLN A 354 29.89 8.37 -14.21
C GLN A 354 31.42 8.53 -14.22
N GLY A 355 32.11 8.04 -13.19
CA GLY A 355 33.57 7.93 -13.17
C GLY A 355 34.09 6.88 -14.16
N LYS A 356 33.44 5.72 -14.23
CA LYS A 356 33.81 4.63 -15.16
C LYS A 356 33.52 5.00 -16.62
N PHE A 357 32.37 5.61 -16.88
CA PHE A 357 31.93 5.98 -18.24
C PHE A 357 31.88 7.50 -18.42
N LYS A 358 33.04 8.09 -18.74
CA LYS A 358 33.16 9.54 -19.05
C LYS A 358 32.55 9.92 -20.40
N ASP A 359 32.55 8.99 -21.35
CA ASP A 359 31.78 9.08 -22.60
C ASP A 359 30.54 8.17 -22.49
N LEU A 360 29.38 8.75 -22.79
CA LEU A 360 28.10 8.03 -22.73
C LEU A 360 27.69 7.47 -24.10
N LYS A 361 28.49 7.71 -25.14
CA LYS A 361 28.25 7.11 -26.47
C LYS A 361 28.36 5.59 -26.34
N ILE A 362 27.31 4.89 -26.75
CA ILE A 362 27.29 3.42 -26.72
C ILE A 362 28.40 2.87 -27.63
N ILE A 363 28.56 3.46 -28.80
CA ILE A 363 29.58 3.06 -29.79
C ILE A 363 31.00 3.14 -29.21
N SER A 364 31.33 4.19 -28.46
CA SER A 364 32.67 4.33 -27.87
C SER A 364 32.95 3.29 -26.78
N ASN A 365 31.92 2.83 -26.09
CA ASN A 365 32.05 1.86 -24.99
C ASN A 365 31.89 0.40 -25.45
N MET A 366 31.19 0.15 -26.56
CA MET A 366 31.09 -1.17 -27.19
C MET A 366 32.38 -1.55 -27.92
N ASN A 367 33.09 -0.56 -28.47
CA ASN A 367 34.36 -0.75 -29.18
C ASN A 367 35.59 -0.77 -28.24
N ALA A 368 35.40 -0.58 -26.94
CA ALA A 368 36.50 -0.56 -25.97
C ALA A 368 36.91 -1.97 -25.56
N SER A 369 37.87 -2.51 -26.31
CA SER A 369 38.72 -3.66 -26.00
C SER A 369 39.62 -3.45 -24.77
N ASN A 370 39.06 -3.06 -23.62
CA ASN A 370 39.81 -2.83 -22.38
C ASN A 370 39.38 -3.80 -21.26
N ILE A 371 39.26 -5.08 -21.60
CA ILE A 371 39.35 -6.20 -20.66
C ILE A 371 40.31 -7.22 -21.29
N PRO A 372 41.60 -7.28 -20.89
CA PRO A 372 42.60 -8.15 -21.52
C PRO A 372 42.41 -9.66 -21.26
N ALA A 373 41.38 -10.06 -20.50
CA ALA A 373 41.10 -11.45 -20.20
C ALA A 373 39.63 -11.73 -20.53
N LEU A 374 39.39 -12.77 -21.32
CA LEU A 374 38.12 -13.20 -21.96
C LEU A 374 38.08 -12.93 -23.47
N GLN A 375 39.16 -13.34 -24.13
CA GLN A 375 39.18 -13.61 -25.56
C GLN A 375 38.74 -15.07 -25.76
N GLU A 376 37.44 -15.32 -25.60
CA GLU A 376 36.66 -16.48 -26.06
C GLU A 376 35.35 -16.51 -25.24
N LEU A 377 34.21 -16.64 -25.93
CA LEU A 377 32.82 -16.65 -25.44
C LEU A 377 32.05 -15.31 -25.48
N GLU A 378 31.36 -15.18 -26.62
CA GLU A 378 30.11 -14.43 -26.87
C GLU A 378 30.15 -12.90 -26.93
N ALA A 379 29.50 -12.39 -27.98
CA ALA A 379 29.37 -10.99 -28.35
C ALA A 379 29.10 -10.05 -27.15
N PRO A 380 29.63 -8.82 -27.17
CA PRO A 380 29.42 -7.85 -26.11
C PRO A 380 27.94 -7.44 -26.07
N SER A 381 27.17 -8.08 -25.19
CA SER A 381 25.77 -7.75 -24.98
C SER A 381 25.65 -6.53 -24.07
N LEU A 382 24.65 -5.68 -24.33
CA LEU A 382 24.32 -4.51 -23.51
C LEU A 382 24.20 -4.88 -22.01
N SER A 383 23.84 -6.12 -21.68
CA SER A 383 23.83 -6.63 -20.31
C SER A 383 25.23 -6.64 -19.67
N LYS A 384 26.28 -7.13 -20.34
CA LYS A 384 27.65 -7.11 -19.79
C LYS A 384 28.15 -5.67 -19.52
N LEU A 385 27.76 -4.71 -20.36
CA LEU A 385 28.08 -3.27 -20.18
C LEU A 385 27.33 -2.66 -18.98
N LEU A 386 26.09 -3.08 -18.76
CA LEU A 386 25.22 -2.60 -17.67
C LEU A 386 25.49 -3.32 -16.32
N ASP A 387 25.94 -4.58 -16.34
CA ASP A 387 26.30 -5.36 -15.14
C ASP A 387 27.53 -4.76 -14.43
N GLY A 388 28.44 -4.15 -15.19
CA GLY A 388 29.59 -3.42 -14.65
C GLY A 388 29.27 -1.99 -14.16
N ALA A 389 28.04 -1.52 -14.34
CA ALA A 389 27.58 -0.16 -14.02
C ALA A 389 26.67 -0.12 -12.78
N TYR A 390 25.81 -1.12 -12.67
CA TYR A 390 25.08 -1.47 -11.48
C TYR A 390 25.42 -2.93 -11.23
N PRO A 391 26.15 -3.29 -10.16
CA PRO A 391 26.36 -4.69 -9.86
C PRO A 391 24.99 -5.33 -9.69
N SER A 392 24.54 -6.02 -10.73
CA SER A 392 23.62 -7.13 -10.59
C SER A 392 24.46 -8.15 -9.86
N ASP A 393 24.45 -8.12 -8.53
CA ASP A 393 24.82 -9.27 -7.73
C ASP A 393 23.78 -10.36 -8.02
N ILE A 394 23.81 -10.88 -9.23
CA ILE A 394 23.23 -12.11 -9.72
C ILE A 394 24.45 -12.99 -9.94
N ASN A 395 25.16 -13.28 -8.84
CA ASN A 395 25.97 -14.48 -8.77
C ASN A 395 24.98 -15.65 -8.75
N ILE A 396 24.45 -16.01 -9.92
CA ILE A 396 23.99 -17.37 -10.15
C ILE A 396 25.29 -18.16 -10.26
N GLY A 397 25.68 -18.82 -9.17
CA GLY A 397 26.79 -19.76 -9.22
C GLY A 397 26.51 -20.80 -10.30
N GLY A 398 27.45 -20.94 -11.23
CA GLY A 398 27.39 -21.92 -12.32
C GLY A 398 27.58 -21.27 -13.67
N THR A 399 28.81 -21.40 -14.19
CA THR A 399 29.19 -21.49 -15.61
C THR A 399 28.23 -20.87 -16.63
N VAL A 400 28.68 -19.77 -17.23
CA VAL A 400 28.18 -19.26 -18.50
C VAL A 400 28.34 -20.36 -19.55
N THR A 401 27.25 -21.05 -19.85
CA THR A 401 27.07 -21.80 -21.10
C THR A 401 25.87 -21.19 -21.80
N SER A 402 26.17 -20.49 -22.89
CA SER A 402 25.37 -20.28 -24.08
C SER A 402 23.85 -20.33 -23.96
N PHE A 403 23.23 -19.20 -24.34
CA PHE A 403 21.87 -19.15 -24.82
C PHE A 403 21.75 -19.95 -26.14
N GLU A 404 21.57 -21.27 -26.04
CA GLU A 404 20.95 -22.02 -27.12
C GLU A 404 19.42 -21.94 -26.98
N GLN A 405 18.78 -21.30 -27.96
CA GLN A 405 17.35 -21.47 -28.19
C GLN A 405 17.09 -22.91 -28.65
N ALA A 406 16.71 -23.78 -27.72
CA ALA A 406 16.08 -25.07 -28.07
C ALA A 406 14.60 -24.86 -28.45
N PRO A 407 14.07 -25.61 -29.43
CA PRO A 407 12.84 -25.27 -30.15
C PRO A 407 11.59 -25.38 -29.27
N SER A 408 10.82 -24.31 -29.31
CA SER A 408 9.60 -24.05 -28.58
C SER A 408 8.39 -24.79 -29.17
N ASP A 409 8.28 -26.12 -29.08
CA ASP A 409 7.06 -26.78 -29.60
C ASP A 409 6.46 -27.94 -28.80
N LYS A 410 7.12 -28.46 -27.74
CA LYS A 410 6.52 -29.58 -26.96
C LYS A 410 6.06 -29.23 -25.54
N ILE A 411 6.39 -28.04 -25.02
CA ILE A 411 6.01 -27.61 -23.66
C ILE A 411 4.80 -26.66 -23.67
N ALA A 412 4.52 -25.99 -24.79
CA ALA A 412 3.38 -25.08 -24.93
C ALA A 412 2.02 -25.80 -24.97
N ALA A 413 1.99 -27.09 -25.30
CA ALA A 413 0.75 -27.87 -25.43
C ALA A 413 0.15 -28.29 -24.07
N GLN A 414 0.97 -28.55 -23.04
CA GLN A 414 0.48 -28.92 -21.71
C GLN A 414 0.07 -27.71 -20.85
N ALA A 415 0.65 -26.53 -21.06
CA ALA A 415 0.32 -25.32 -20.29
C ALA A 415 -1.03 -24.69 -20.68
N LYS A 416 -1.52 -24.93 -21.91
CA LYS A 416 -2.83 -24.44 -22.37
C LYS A 416 -4.02 -25.16 -21.73
N ALA A 417 -3.83 -26.36 -21.17
CA ALA A 417 -4.92 -27.13 -20.55
C ALA A 417 -5.23 -26.73 -19.09
N LEU A 418 -4.41 -25.87 -18.45
CA LEU A 418 -4.51 -25.54 -17.02
C LEU A 418 -4.56 -24.04 -16.70
N GLY A 419 -4.75 -23.16 -17.70
CA GLY A 419 -5.10 -21.76 -17.46
C GLY A 419 -4.11 -20.94 -16.62
N GLU A 420 -2.86 -21.38 -16.47
CA GLU A 420 -1.82 -20.66 -15.75
C GLU A 420 -0.72 -20.19 -16.71
N ASN A 421 -0.97 -19.04 -17.35
CA ASN A 421 0.09 -18.28 -18.03
C ASN A 421 0.98 -17.61 -16.98
N ARG A 422 1.90 -18.36 -16.36
CA ARG A 422 3.04 -17.79 -15.65
C ARG A 422 4.29 -18.58 -16.02
N ALA A 423 5.18 -17.92 -16.75
CA ALA A 423 6.52 -18.41 -17.00
C ALA A 423 7.21 -18.72 -15.66
N SER A 424 7.50 -19.98 -15.41
CA SER A 424 8.15 -20.49 -14.20
C SER A 424 9.66 -20.24 -14.29
N TYR A 425 10.09 -19.01 -14.09
CA TYR A 425 11.49 -18.69 -13.78
C TYR A 425 11.74 -18.87 -12.28
N SER A 426 12.99 -19.15 -11.88
CA SER A 426 13.44 -19.27 -10.48
C SER A 426 13.19 -17.98 -9.68
N PHE A 427 11.98 -17.86 -9.15
CA PHE A 427 11.33 -16.61 -8.76
C PHE A 427 11.76 -16.05 -7.40
N THR A 428 12.64 -16.71 -6.65
CA THR A 428 12.91 -16.36 -5.23
C THR A 428 14.18 -15.55 -5.04
N GLN A 429 15.32 -16.01 -5.54
CA GLN A 429 16.62 -15.39 -5.27
C GLN A 429 16.82 -14.05 -6.03
N ALA A 430 16.41 -13.99 -7.31
CA ALA A 430 16.46 -12.76 -8.09
C ALA A 430 15.57 -11.65 -7.48
N ASN A 431 14.40 -12.01 -6.95
CA ASN A 431 13.50 -11.06 -6.31
C ASN A 431 14.03 -10.55 -4.96
N GLU A 432 14.76 -11.39 -4.20
CA GLU A 432 15.44 -10.95 -2.98
C GLU A 432 16.56 -9.95 -3.26
N ASN A 433 17.34 -10.17 -4.31
CA ASN A 433 18.41 -9.24 -4.71
C ASN A 433 17.83 -7.91 -5.20
N ILE A 434 16.79 -7.93 -6.04
CA ILE A 434 16.06 -6.73 -6.47
C ILE A 434 15.44 -5.99 -5.27
N HIS A 435 14.87 -6.73 -4.31
CA HIS A 435 14.34 -6.13 -3.09
C HIS A 435 15.44 -5.44 -2.30
N ASN A 436 16.59 -6.09 -2.11
CA ASN A 436 17.72 -5.53 -1.38
C ASN A 436 18.29 -4.28 -2.07
N THR A 437 18.46 -4.29 -3.39
CA THR A 437 18.94 -3.11 -4.14
C THR A 437 17.98 -1.94 -4.01
N ILE A 438 16.67 -2.17 -4.19
CA ILE A 438 15.64 -1.13 -4.01
C ILE A 438 15.66 -0.62 -2.57
N TYR A 439 15.66 -1.49 -1.57
CA TYR A 439 15.68 -1.05 -0.17
C TYR A 439 16.95 -0.30 0.16
N ASN A 440 18.12 -0.70 -0.35
CA ASN A 440 19.38 0.01 -0.12
C ASN A 440 19.40 1.40 -0.75
N SER A 441 18.70 1.62 -1.87
CA SER A 441 18.55 2.94 -2.50
C SER A 441 17.65 3.93 -1.74
N ILE A 442 16.81 3.44 -0.81
CA ILE A 442 15.86 4.27 -0.07
C ILE A 442 16.50 4.83 1.21
N GLY A 443 16.48 6.16 1.37
CA GLY A 443 16.88 6.86 2.59
C GLY A 443 15.81 6.88 3.69
N TYR A 444 16.21 7.22 4.91
CA TYR A 444 15.33 7.45 6.06
C TYR A 444 14.47 6.25 6.48
N LYS A 445 14.96 5.03 6.24
CA LYS A 445 14.27 3.77 6.54
C LYS A 445 14.14 3.52 8.04
N ASN A 446 15.23 3.77 8.75
CA ASN A 446 15.32 3.44 10.17
C ASN A 446 14.92 4.65 11.01
N MET A 447 14.39 4.42 12.20
CA MET A 447 14.06 5.52 13.10
C MET A 447 15.34 6.03 13.78
N GLY A 448 15.60 7.33 13.64
CA GLY A 448 16.76 8.00 14.21
C GLY A 448 16.49 8.68 15.55
N GLY A 449 15.28 9.16 15.73
CA GLY A 449 14.87 9.82 16.96
C GLY A 449 13.44 10.28 16.94
N ILE A 450 12.94 10.62 18.13
CA ILE A 450 11.57 11.05 18.35
C ILE A 450 11.54 12.10 19.46
N ARG A 451 10.80 13.18 19.25
CA ARG A 451 10.60 14.26 20.22
C ARG A 451 9.11 14.47 20.44
N LEU A 452 8.74 14.68 21.69
CA LEU A 452 7.38 14.96 22.11
C LEU A 452 7.33 16.19 22.99
N GLU A 453 6.36 17.04 22.70
CA GLU A 453 6.02 18.19 23.53
C GLU A 453 4.52 18.18 23.82
N VAL A 454 4.20 18.51 25.05
CA VAL A 454 2.82 18.63 25.51
C VAL A 454 2.70 19.97 26.23
N LYS A 455 1.72 20.78 25.82
CA LYS A 455 1.46 22.11 26.39
C LYS A 455 -0.04 22.34 26.58
N GLY A 456 -0.45 22.85 27.74
CA GLY A 456 -1.82 23.33 27.97
C GLY A 456 -2.38 23.00 29.37
N ARG A 457 -3.71 23.05 29.52
CA ARG A 457 -4.42 22.80 30.78
C ARG A 457 -4.50 21.30 31.05
N LEU A 458 -3.53 20.78 31.82
CA LEU A 458 -3.38 19.35 32.13
C LEU A 458 -3.38 19.03 33.63
N THR A 459 -3.72 20.00 34.48
CA THR A 459 -3.93 19.75 35.91
C THR A 459 -5.10 18.78 36.15
N LYS A 460 -5.16 18.20 37.35
CA LYS A 460 -6.18 17.19 37.70
C LYS A 460 -7.44 17.81 38.31
N ARG A 461 -7.25 18.87 39.12
CA ARG A 461 -8.31 19.57 39.86
C ARG A 461 -9.07 20.51 38.91
N TYR A 462 -10.35 20.72 39.18
CA TYR A 462 -11.19 21.64 38.40
C TYR A 462 -11.05 23.05 38.99
N ARG A 463 -9.89 23.67 38.76
CA ARG A 463 -9.53 25.01 39.22
C ARG A 463 -8.84 25.76 38.08
N ALA A 464 -8.85 27.09 38.13
CA ALA A 464 -8.10 27.94 37.23
C ALA A 464 -6.59 27.91 37.57
N ASP A 465 -5.89 26.85 37.17
CA ASP A 465 -4.44 26.71 37.37
C ASP A 465 -3.64 27.05 36.11
N ARG A 466 -2.39 27.54 36.26
CA ARG A 466 -1.49 27.84 35.12
C ARG A 466 -1.27 26.61 34.20
N SER A 467 -0.92 26.89 32.94
CA SER A 467 -0.71 25.82 31.94
C SER A 467 0.54 24.98 32.25
N VAL A 468 0.47 23.69 31.94
CA VAL A 468 1.61 22.76 32.08
C VAL A 468 2.33 22.64 30.75
N TYR A 469 3.67 22.62 30.81
CA TYR A 469 4.54 22.30 29.68
C TYR A 469 5.44 21.11 30.06
N SER A 470 5.58 20.16 29.14
CA SER A 470 6.47 19.01 29.32
C SER A 470 7.02 18.53 27.99
N LEU A 471 8.31 18.24 27.98
CA LEU A 471 9.05 17.84 26.78
C LEU A 471 9.88 16.59 27.10
N LYS A 472 9.86 15.62 26.18
CA LYS A 472 10.63 14.37 26.26
C LYS A 472 11.09 13.95 24.85
N TRP A 473 12.29 13.41 24.74
CA TRP A 473 12.82 12.91 23.48
C TRP A 473 13.59 11.60 23.67
N LYS A 474 13.84 10.90 22.58
CA LYS A 474 14.68 9.70 22.50
C LYS A 474 15.40 9.69 21.15
N GLY A 475 16.72 9.56 21.13
CA GLY A 475 17.52 9.67 19.89
C GLY A 475 17.65 11.11 19.37
N GLY A 476 18.04 11.25 18.09
CA GLY A 476 18.31 12.53 17.45
C GLY A 476 17.45 12.81 16.21
N LEU A 477 17.20 14.09 15.93
CA LEU A 477 16.46 14.56 14.74
C LEU A 477 17.37 15.20 13.68
N LYS A 478 18.71 15.08 13.83
CA LYS A 478 19.66 15.57 12.83
C LYS A 478 19.64 14.65 11.61
N ASN A 479 19.90 15.20 10.42
CA ASN A 479 20.17 14.41 9.24
C ASN A 479 21.65 14.01 9.29
N VAL A 480 21.93 12.72 9.46
CA VAL A 480 23.30 12.21 9.63
C VAL A 480 24.13 12.45 8.38
N ASP A 481 23.53 12.28 7.20
CA ASP A 481 24.21 12.42 5.91
C ASP A 481 24.72 13.84 5.68
N SER A 482 23.90 14.85 6.00
CA SER A 482 24.33 16.23 5.83
C SER A 482 25.13 16.76 7.01
N SER A 483 24.69 16.49 8.24
CA SER A 483 25.31 17.08 9.43
C SER A 483 26.65 16.48 9.81
N PHE A 484 26.88 15.18 9.57
CA PHE A 484 28.13 14.51 9.95
C PHE A 484 28.95 14.09 8.74
N ARG A 485 28.31 13.46 7.74
CA ARG A 485 29.01 12.95 6.56
C ARG A 485 29.36 14.03 5.53
N GLY A 486 28.73 15.21 5.61
CA GLY A 486 28.96 16.34 4.72
C GLY A 486 28.43 16.12 3.31
N LEU A 487 27.38 15.30 3.16
CA LEU A 487 26.65 15.11 1.90
C LEU A 487 25.60 16.21 1.74
N SER A 488 25.33 16.62 0.50
CA SER A 488 24.25 17.56 0.24
C SER A 488 22.90 16.86 0.44
N SER A 489 21.92 17.59 1.00
CA SER A 489 20.58 17.06 1.26
C SER A 489 19.51 18.05 0.82
N VAL A 490 18.38 17.53 0.35
CA VAL A 490 17.23 18.35 -0.07
C VAL A 490 16.43 18.80 1.15
N LEU A 491 16.09 20.08 1.20
CA LEU A 491 15.13 20.62 2.16
C LEU A 491 13.74 20.69 1.53
N PHE A 492 12.72 20.26 2.28
CA PHE A 492 11.33 20.47 1.91
C PHE A 492 10.91 21.91 2.19
N ARG A 493 10.20 22.54 1.24
CA ARG A 493 9.67 23.91 1.34
C ARG A 493 10.75 24.96 1.66
N GLY A 494 12.01 24.66 1.32
CA GLY A 494 13.17 25.52 1.58
C GLY A 494 13.71 25.51 3.02
N ASN A 495 12.98 25.03 4.03
CA ASN A 495 13.41 25.14 5.44
C ASN A 495 13.28 23.84 6.27
N SER A 496 12.52 22.86 5.79
CA SER A 496 12.19 21.66 6.56
C SER A 496 13.09 20.51 6.16
N LYS A 497 13.70 19.82 7.14
CA LYS A 497 14.58 18.68 6.85
C LYS A 497 13.77 17.51 6.27
N SER A 498 14.25 16.93 5.18
CA SER A 498 13.60 15.80 4.50
C SER A 498 13.44 14.55 5.36
N ASN A 499 14.35 14.34 6.30
CA ASN A 499 14.35 13.17 7.19
C ASN A 499 13.43 13.35 8.42
N VAL A 500 12.91 14.55 8.68
CA VAL A 500 12.07 14.83 9.85
C VAL A 500 10.62 15.05 9.43
N THR A 501 9.73 14.34 10.11
CA THR A 501 8.29 14.56 10.01
C THR A 501 7.80 15.26 11.27
N TYR A 502 6.80 16.13 11.12
CA TYR A 502 6.18 16.89 12.21
C TYR A 502 4.67 16.70 12.21
N SER A 503 4.05 16.72 13.40
CA SER A 503 2.60 16.82 13.53
C SER A 503 2.19 17.49 14.84
N ILE A 504 0.96 17.99 14.88
CA ILE A 504 0.33 18.54 16.08
C ILE A 504 -1.09 17.99 16.24
N ALA A 505 -1.39 17.46 17.43
CA ALA A 505 -2.72 17.02 17.81
C ALA A 505 -3.29 17.95 18.89
N LYS A 506 -4.44 18.56 18.59
CA LYS A 506 -5.16 19.44 19.52
C LYS A 506 -6.28 18.65 20.22
N SER A 507 -6.45 18.85 21.52
CA SER A 507 -7.48 18.17 22.32
C SER A 507 -7.88 19.03 23.51
N LYS A 508 -8.90 18.60 24.25
CA LYS A 508 -9.36 19.30 25.46
C LYS A 508 -9.69 18.35 26.59
N ARG A 509 -9.42 18.80 27.81
CA ARG A 509 -9.97 18.26 29.07
C ARG A 509 -11.13 19.16 29.52
N ARG A 510 -11.83 18.75 30.57
CA ARG A 510 -12.87 19.59 31.21
C ARG A 510 -12.32 20.95 31.66
N ILE A 511 -11.05 21.01 32.05
CA ILE A 511 -10.37 22.23 32.54
C ILE A 511 -9.82 23.15 31.44
N GLY A 512 -9.82 22.72 30.17
CA GLY A 512 -9.30 23.52 29.07
C GLY A 512 -8.57 22.73 27.99
N ALA A 513 -8.04 23.47 27.01
CA ALA A 513 -7.36 22.92 25.85
C ALA A 513 -5.90 22.54 26.13
N PHE A 514 -5.40 21.57 25.38
CA PHE A 514 -3.99 21.22 25.33
C PHE A 514 -3.61 20.72 23.94
N ALA A 515 -2.33 20.85 23.60
CA ALA A 515 -1.77 20.36 22.35
C ALA A 515 -0.62 19.39 22.61
N VAL A 516 -0.47 18.45 21.70
CA VAL A 516 0.65 17.52 21.64
C VAL A 516 1.36 17.74 20.31
N LYS A 517 2.63 18.14 20.36
CA LYS A 517 3.51 18.23 19.20
C LYS A 517 4.44 17.01 19.18
N GLY A 518 4.75 16.52 18.00
CA GLY A 518 5.63 15.38 17.83
C GLY A 518 6.48 15.49 16.57
N TRP A 519 7.74 15.09 16.70
CA TRP A 519 8.69 14.97 15.61
C TRP A 519 9.26 13.56 15.57
N ILE A 520 9.40 13.00 14.37
CA ILE A 520 10.08 11.73 14.14
C ILE A 520 11.15 11.97 13.07
N GLY A 521 12.38 11.60 13.38
CA GLY A 521 13.51 11.65 12.46
C GLY A 521 13.83 10.25 11.92
N GLY A 522 14.05 10.15 10.62
CA GLY A 522 14.61 8.97 9.96
C GLY A 522 16.13 9.04 9.86
N LYS A 523 16.75 7.86 9.84
CA LYS A 523 18.15 7.59 9.50
C LYS A 523 18.19 6.80 8.21
#